data_AF-A0A7C5RYE7-F1
#
_entry.id   AF-A0A7C5RYE7-F1
#
_cell.length_a   1.000
_cell.length_b   1.000
_cell.length_c   1.000
_cell.angle_alpha   90.00
_cell.angle_beta   90.00
_cell.angle_gamma   90.00
#
_symmetry.space_group_name_H-M   'P 1'
#
loop_
_entity.id
_entity.type
_entity.pdbx_description
1 polymer ?
#
loop_
_entity_poly.entity_id
_entity_poly.type
_entity_poly.pdbx_seq_one_letter_code
_entity_poly.pdbx_strand_id
1 'polypeptide(L)'
;MKDKNSIKIKSRLQKEISTNIVINGKKYLILTEDVSPFRQFVNTKIYLNGRIISSRNIECKDVLNSPDPEKKMVEIVHQQHQTIIKMLNKDNERRNMTPSKYLDEVKFLLKKKENREALKVLLQALKKYPDDAFLLSYYGCLEAVILKNHAFGIETCLRAIDLLNNTTPFGQEIFYPTFYLNIGRAYLSAGKKKEAVESFEKGLSFDSDNRDIIWEMIKLGIRRKPPIPYLKRSNPINKYIGMILHKITSKSK
;
A
#
# COMPACT_ATOMS: atom_id res chain seq x y z
N MET A 1 -51.05 29.67 48.52
CA MET A 1 -50.11 28.56 48.76
C MET A 1 -50.59 27.39 47.91
N LYS A 2 -49.96 27.16 46.76
CA LYS A 2 -48.99 26.07 46.49
C LYS A 2 -49.61 24.67 46.65
N ASP A 3 -49.85 24.03 45.52
CA ASP A 3 -49.36 22.67 45.32
C ASP A 3 -48.73 22.57 43.92
N LYS A 4 -47.39 22.65 43.90
CA LYS A 4 -46.58 22.32 42.74
C LYS A 4 -46.30 20.82 42.80
N ASN A 5 -46.90 20.06 41.88
CA ASN A 5 -46.51 18.68 41.63
C ASN A 5 -45.00 18.62 41.40
N SER A 6 -44.29 18.08 42.39
CA SER A 6 -42.85 17.85 42.30
C SER A 6 -42.63 16.57 41.53
N ILE A 7 -42.24 16.70 40.25
CA ILE A 7 -41.76 15.58 39.46
C ILE A 7 -40.44 15.12 40.08
N LYS A 8 -40.47 14.07 40.89
CA LYS A 8 -39.26 13.40 41.38
C LYS A 8 -38.65 12.61 40.22
N ILE A 9 -37.79 13.26 39.45
CA ILE A 9 -36.91 12.58 38.49
C ILE A 9 -35.88 11.79 39.31
N LYS A 10 -36.18 10.51 39.57
CA LYS A 10 -35.15 9.55 39.99
C LYS A 10 -34.30 9.26 38.75
N SER A 11 -33.26 10.05 38.53
CA SER A 11 -32.19 9.69 37.59
C SER A 11 -31.57 8.40 38.08
N ARG A 12 -32.00 7.25 37.54
CA ARG A 12 -31.18 6.03 37.61
C ARG A 12 -29.89 6.40 36.91
N LEU A 13 -28.75 6.43 37.63
CA LEU A 13 -27.44 6.65 37.03
C LEU A 13 -27.34 5.78 35.77
N GLN A 14 -27.42 6.40 34.59
CA GLN A 14 -27.15 5.72 33.34
C GLN A 14 -25.66 5.41 33.40
N LYS A 15 -25.31 4.12 33.53
CA LYS A 15 -23.90 3.71 33.46
C LYS A 15 -23.44 3.97 32.03
N GLU A 16 -22.58 4.95 31.86
CA GLU A 16 -21.94 5.26 30.59
C GLU A 16 -20.53 4.66 30.58
N ILE A 17 -20.13 4.09 29.45
CA ILE A 17 -18.76 3.59 29.25
C ILE A 17 -18.15 4.39 28.12
N SER A 18 -17.02 5.05 28.40
CA SER A 18 -16.30 5.85 27.43
C SER A 18 -14.87 5.36 27.21
N THR A 19 -14.35 5.63 26.02
CA THR A 19 -12.94 5.38 25.69
C THR A 19 -12.42 6.52 24.83
N ASN A 20 -11.39 7.20 25.33
CA ASN A 20 -10.71 8.28 24.63
C ASN A 20 -9.45 7.74 23.97
N ILE A 21 -9.27 8.01 22.68
CA ILE A 21 -8.08 7.63 21.93
C ILE A 21 -7.58 8.79 21.08
N VAL A 22 -6.28 8.83 20.85
CA VAL A 22 -5.65 9.79 19.93
C VAL A 22 -5.05 9.01 18.78
N ILE A 23 -5.52 9.26 17.56
CA ILE A 23 -4.98 8.65 16.34
C ILE A 23 -4.48 9.76 15.43
N ASN A 24 -3.16 9.81 15.17
CA ASN A 24 -2.50 10.83 14.34
C ASN A 24 -2.85 12.27 14.77
N GLY A 25 -2.81 12.54 16.08
CA GLY A 25 -3.14 13.85 16.65
C GLY A 25 -4.63 14.20 16.70
N LYS A 26 -5.51 13.38 16.13
CA LYS A 26 -6.97 13.57 16.22
C LYS A 26 -7.54 12.85 17.44
N LYS A 27 -8.34 13.56 18.23
CA LYS A 27 -8.99 13.02 19.44
C LYS A 27 -10.34 12.40 19.09
N TYR A 28 -10.48 11.12 19.39
CA TYR A 28 -11.74 10.38 19.29
C TYR A 28 -12.26 10.03 20.68
N LEU A 29 -13.58 10.12 20.85
CA LEU A 29 -14.29 9.64 22.02
C LEU A 29 -15.30 8.59 21.55
N ILE A 30 -15.20 7.37 22.09
CA ILE A 30 -16.17 6.30 21.87
C ILE A 30 -17.01 6.22 23.14
N LEU A 31 -18.31 6.46 23.02
CA LEU A 31 -19.22 6.53 24.17
C LEU A 31 -20.37 5.56 23.95
N THR A 32 -20.58 4.67 24.90
CA THR A 32 -21.77 3.82 24.98
C THR A 32 -22.65 4.32 26.12
N GLU A 33 -23.83 4.79 25.77
CA GLU A 33 -24.84 5.33 26.69
C GLU A 33 -25.80 4.20 27.15
N ASP A 34 -26.49 4.40 28.26
CA ASP A 34 -27.55 3.49 28.75
C ASP A 34 -27.11 2.02 28.96
N VAL A 35 -25.88 1.77 29.43
CA VAL A 35 -25.38 0.40 29.62
C VAL A 35 -26.13 -0.28 30.76
N SER A 36 -26.96 -1.27 30.42
CA SER A 36 -27.76 -2.03 31.36
C SER A 36 -27.99 -3.45 30.86
N PRO A 37 -27.92 -4.48 31.73
CA PRO A 37 -28.17 -5.87 31.34
C PRO A 37 -29.62 -6.13 30.88
N PHE A 38 -30.56 -5.22 31.19
CA PHE A 38 -31.95 -5.32 30.78
C PHE A 38 -32.22 -4.68 29.40
N ARG A 39 -31.23 -4.03 28.80
CA ARG A 39 -31.36 -3.43 27.47
C ARG A 39 -31.02 -4.47 26.40
N GLN A 40 -31.94 -4.69 25.47
CA GLN A 40 -31.69 -5.55 24.32
C GLN A 40 -30.66 -4.96 23.34
N PHE A 41 -30.57 -3.62 23.30
CA PHE A 41 -29.62 -2.90 22.44
C PHE A 41 -28.90 -1.82 23.23
N VAL A 42 -27.62 -1.66 22.95
CA VAL A 42 -26.85 -0.47 23.36
C VAL A 42 -26.31 0.26 22.16
N ASN A 43 -26.32 1.59 22.26
CA ASN A 43 -25.87 2.48 21.21
C ASN A 43 -24.50 3.07 21.59
N THR A 44 -23.53 2.87 20.71
CA THR A 44 -22.20 3.44 20.80
C THR A 44 -22.03 4.55 19.78
N LYS A 45 -21.81 5.77 20.25
CA LYS A 45 -21.51 6.94 19.43
C LYS A 45 -20.00 7.15 19.36
N ILE A 46 -19.51 7.45 18.16
CA ILE A 46 -18.11 7.76 17.89
C ILE A 46 -18.02 9.26 17.60
N TYR A 47 -17.30 9.98 18.45
CA TYR A 47 -17.06 11.40 18.34
C TYR A 47 -15.65 11.67 17.81
N LEU A 48 -15.50 12.65 16.93
CA LEU A 48 -14.23 13.22 16.49
C LEU A 48 -14.28 14.73 16.73
N ASN A 49 -13.36 15.25 17.55
CA ASN A 49 -13.32 16.67 17.94
C ASN A 49 -14.71 17.20 18.40
N GLY A 50 -15.43 16.39 19.18
CA GLY A 50 -16.75 16.74 19.73
C GLY A 50 -17.94 16.54 18.78
N ARG A 51 -17.75 16.12 17.53
CA ARG A 51 -18.85 15.84 16.58
C ARG A 51 -19.05 14.34 16.40
N ILE A 52 -20.30 13.88 16.39
CA ILE A 52 -20.63 12.48 16.09
C ILE A 52 -20.31 12.20 14.61
N ILE A 53 -19.40 11.27 14.36
CA ILE A 53 -19.03 10.82 13.01
C ILE A 53 -19.69 9.49 12.62
N SER A 54 -20.14 8.72 13.61
CA SER A 54 -20.81 7.45 13.40
C SER A 54 -21.52 7.01 14.68
N SER A 55 -22.57 6.19 14.55
CA SER A 55 -23.29 5.54 15.64
C SER A 55 -23.42 4.06 15.30
N ARG A 56 -23.34 3.19 16.31
CA ARG A 56 -23.46 1.74 16.15
C ARG A 56 -24.33 1.16 17.25
N ASN A 57 -25.31 0.35 16.86
CA ASN A 57 -26.10 -0.43 17.79
C ASN A 57 -25.57 -1.87 17.81
N ILE A 58 -25.43 -2.45 19.00
CA ILE A 58 -25.16 -3.87 19.18
C ILE A 58 -26.34 -4.51 19.92
N GLU A 59 -26.68 -5.73 19.50
CA GLU A 59 -27.69 -6.54 20.17
C GLU A 59 -27.02 -7.36 21.28
N CYS A 60 -27.53 -7.21 22.50
CA CYS A 60 -27.00 -7.83 23.71
C CYS A 60 -27.77 -9.11 24.04
N LYS A 61 -27.61 -10.14 23.20
CA LYS A 61 -28.24 -11.46 23.42
C LYS A 61 -27.60 -12.17 24.61
N ASP A 62 -28.41 -12.91 25.37
CA ASP A 62 -27.96 -13.83 26.42
C ASP A 62 -27.12 -13.19 27.54
N VAL A 63 -27.27 -11.88 27.75
CA VAL A 63 -26.61 -11.17 28.87
C VAL A 63 -27.23 -11.57 30.20
N LEU A 64 -28.57 -11.67 30.25
CA LEU A 64 -29.32 -12.09 31.44
C LEU A 64 -29.09 -13.56 31.82
N ASN A 65 -28.66 -14.39 30.86
CA ASN A 65 -28.35 -15.81 31.09
C ASN A 65 -26.95 -16.00 31.73
N SER A 66 -26.19 -14.91 31.93
CA SER A 66 -24.88 -14.93 32.56
C SER A 66 -24.98 -15.05 34.09
N PRO A 67 -24.03 -15.73 34.75
CA PRO A 67 -23.92 -15.68 36.22
C PRO A 67 -23.65 -14.27 36.76
N ASP A 68 -23.07 -13.38 35.93
CA ASP A 68 -22.94 -11.94 36.21
C ASP A 68 -23.32 -11.14 34.95
N PRO A 69 -24.59 -10.69 34.85
CA PRO A 69 -25.08 -9.92 33.71
C PRO A 69 -24.43 -8.53 33.60
N GLU A 70 -24.10 -7.88 34.72
CA GLU A 70 -23.47 -6.56 34.69
C GLU A 70 -22.06 -6.63 34.11
N LYS A 71 -21.24 -7.56 34.61
CA LYS A 71 -19.88 -7.77 34.09
C LYS A 71 -19.88 -8.18 32.63
N LYS A 72 -20.78 -9.10 32.23
CA LYS A 72 -20.90 -9.52 30.82
C LYS A 72 -21.28 -8.35 29.92
N MET A 73 -22.13 -7.44 30.39
CA MET A 73 -22.48 -6.23 29.64
C MET A 73 -21.25 -5.33 29.42
N VAL A 74 -20.44 -5.11 30.46
CA VAL A 74 -19.20 -4.33 30.36
C VAL A 74 -18.21 -4.98 29.39
N GLU A 75 -18.07 -6.30 29.42
CA GLU A 75 -17.20 -7.05 28.50
C GLU A 75 -17.63 -6.90 27.04
N ILE A 76 -18.93 -7.00 26.74
CA ILE A 76 -19.47 -6.78 25.38
C ILE A 76 -19.14 -5.37 24.89
N VAL A 77 -19.40 -4.36 25.72
CA VAL A 77 -19.11 -2.96 25.37
C VAL A 77 -17.61 -2.76 25.15
N HIS A 78 -16.76 -3.37 25.98
CA HIS A 78 -15.31 -3.29 25.81
C HIS A 78 -14.85 -3.94 24.50
N GLN A 79 -15.35 -5.13 24.16
CA GLN A 79 -15.05 -5.79 22.89
C GLN A 79 -15.51 -4.97 21.68
N GLN A 80 -16.67 -4.33 21.78
CA GLN A 80 -17.17 -3.41 20.76
C GLN A 80 -16.25 -2.20 20.60
N HIS A 81 -15.83 -1.57 21.70
CA HIS A 81 -14.88 -0.45 21.68
C HIS A 81 -13.55 -0.87 21.03
N GLN A 82 -13.00 -2.04 21.39
CA GLN A 82 -11.77 -2.57 20.76
C GLN A 82 -11.93 -2.78 19.25
N THR A 83 -13.08 -3.27 18.81
CA THR A 83 -13.38 -3.45 17.38
C THR A 83 -13.46 -2.11 16.65
N ILE A 84 -14.09 -1.11 17.26
CA ILE A 84 -14.15 0.26 16.74
C ILE A 84 -12.76 0.87 16.65
N ILE A 85 -11.92 0.72 17.69
CA ILE A 85 -10.54 1.22 17.69
C ILE A 85 -9.74 0.60 16.55
N LYS A 86 -9.80 -0.73 16.38
CA LYS A 86 -9.14 -1.43 15.26
C LYS A 86 -9.59 -0.89 13.90
N MET A 87 -10.89 -0.65 13.74
CA MET A 87 -11.43 -0.05 12.52
C MET A 87 -10.91 1.38 12.29
N LEU A 88 -10.96 2.24 13.31
CA LEU A 88 -10.50 3.62 13.23
C LEU A 88 -9.00 3.69 12.91
N ASN A 89 -8.18 2.80 13.47
CA ASN A 89 -6.76 2.70 13.13
C ASN A 89 -6.58 2.31 11.66
N LYS A 90 -7.27 1.26 11.18
CA LYS A 90 -7.20 0.82 9.78
C LYS A 90 -7.67 1.88 8.80
N ASP A 91 -8.73 2.62 9.12
CA ASP A 91 -9.22 3.71 8.29
C ASP A 91 -8.26 4.91 8.28
N ASN A 92 -7.61 5.21 9.41
CA ASN A 92 -6.59 6.24 9.47
C ASN A 92 -5.32 5.82 8.71
N GLU A 93 -4.89 4.57 8.80
CA GLU A 93 -3.80 4.02 7.98
C GLU A 93 -4.11 4.16 6.50
N ARG A 94 -5.31 3.74 6.06
CA ARG A 94 -5.79 3.90 4.68
C ARG A 94 -5.79 5.37 4.22
N ARG A 95 -6.24 6.29 5.09
CA ARG A 95 -6.23 7.74 4.80
C ARG A 95 -4.80 8.28 4.65
N ASN A 96 -3.85 7.77 5.43
CA ASN A 96 -2.45 8.19 5.45
C ASN A 96 -1.54 7.42 4.47
N MET A 97 -2.09 6.57 3.60
CA MET A 97 -1.32 5.96 2.52
C MET A 97 -0.96 7.03 1.49
N THR A 98 0.35 7.23 1.31
CA THR A 98 0.97 8.07 0.27
C THR A 98 1.41 7.18 -0.90
N PRO A 99 1.71 7.75 -2.09
CA PRO A 99 2.24 6.96 -3.20
C PRO A 99 3.49 6.16 -2.82
N SER A 100 4.42 6.75 -2.06
CA SER A 100 5.63 6.06 -1.57
C SER A 100 5.29 4.82 -0.74
N LYS A 101 4.34 4.90 0.19
CA LYS A 101 3.96 3.75 1.04
C LYS A 101 3.33 2.63 0.22
N TYR A 102 2.48 2.98 -0.75
CA TYR A 102 1.94 2.01 -1.70
C TYR A 102 3.05 1.34 -2.51
N LEU A 103 4.02 2.11 -3.00
CA LEU A 103 5.15 1.58 -3.75
C LEU A 103 6.04 0.66 -2.92
N ASP A 104 6.29 0.99 -1.65
CA ASP A 104 7.06 0.15 -0.74
C ASP A 104 6.37 -1.19 -0.51
N GLU A 105 5.05 -1.17 -0.29
CA GLU A 105 4.23 -2.37 -0.17
C GLU A 105 4.25 -3.21 -1.46
N VAL A 106 4.08 -2.57 -2.62
CA VAL A 106 4.14 -3.23 -3.94
C VAL A 106 5.50 -3.89 -4.15
N LYS A 107 6.61 -3.17 -3.91
CA LYS A 107 7.97 -3.72 -4.03
C LYS A 107 8.18 -4.91 -3.10
N PHE A 108 7.67 -4.84 -1.88
CA PHE A 108 7.72 -5.94 -0.92
C PHE A 108 6.97 -7.18 -1.42
N LEU A 109 5.75 -7.00 -1.93
CA LEU A 109 4.94 -8.10 -2.50
C LEU A 109 5.60 -8.71 -3.74
N LEU A 110 6.17 -7.89 -4.62
CA LEU A 110 6.91 -8.36 -5.80
C LEU A 110 8.15 -9.17 -5.41
N LYS A 111 8.87 -8.78 -4.35
CA LYS A 111 9.99 -9.56 -3.81
C LYS A 111 9.55 -10.94 -3.32
N LYS A 112 8.34 -11.05 -2.78
CA LYS A 112 7.71 -12.31 -2.38
C LYS A 112 7.09 -13.10 -3.55
N LYS A 113 7.14 -12.58 -4.78
CA LYS A 113 6.47 -13.12 -5.97
C LYS A 113 4.93 -13.13 -5.86
N GLU A 114 4.36 -12.32 -4.98
CA GLU A 114 2.93 -12.19 -4.78
C GLU A 114 2.32 -11.19 -5.79
N ASN A 115 2.51 -11.48 -7.08
CA ASN A 115 2.22 -10.54 -8.17
C ASN A 115 0.73 -10.11 -8.23
N ARG A 116 -0.20 -11.02 -7.88
CA ARG A 116 -1.65 -10.71 -7.87
C ARG A 116 -2.03 -9.77 -6.74
N GLU A 117 -1.43 -9.91 -5.56
CA GLU A 117 -1.69 -8.99 -4.44
C GLU A 117 -1.07 -7.62 -4.72
N ALA A 118 0.13 -7.58 -5.29
CA ALA A 118 0.76 -6.34 -5.74
C ALA A 118 -0.15 -5.58 -6.74
N LEU A 119 -0.77 -6.29 -7.69
CA LEU A 119 -1.72 -5.70 -8.63
C LEU A 119 -2.96 -5.13 -7.93
N LYS A 120 -3.52 -5.81 -6.92
CA LYS A 120 -4.64 -5.28 -6.13
C LYS A 120 -4.28 -4.00 -5.38
N VAL A 121 -3.09 -3.97 -4.77
CA VAL A 121 -2.58 -2.78 -4.07
C VAL A 121 -2.43 -1.61 -5.05
N LEU A 122 -1.87 -1.84 -6.24
CA LEU A 122 -1.76 -0.83 -7.29
C LEU A 122 -3.11 -0.29 -7.75
N LEU A 123 -4.09 -1.17 -7.98
CA LEU A 123 -5.46 -0.77 -8.34
C LEU A 123 -6.11 0.09 -7.25
N GLN A 124 -5.85 -0.23 -5.97
CA GLN A 124 -6.32 0.61 -4.86
C GLN A 124 -5.61 1.97 -4.85
N ALA A 125 -4.29 1.99 -5.06
CA ALA A 125 -3.48 3.20 -5.04
C ALA A 125 -3.88 4.16 -6.18
N LEU A 126 -4.05 3.64 -7.40
CA LEU A 126 -4.39 4.43 -8.60
C LEU A 126 -5.80 5.02 -8.56
N LYS A 127 -6.74 4.45 -7.77
CA LYS A 127 -8.02 5.12 -7.48
C LYS A 127 -7.84 6.46 -6.77
N LYS A 128 -6.78 6.61 -5.98
CA LYS A 128 -6.47 7.82 -5.20
C LYS A 128 -5.42 8.71 -5.88
N TYR A 129 -4.50 8.09 -6.61
CA TYR A 129 -3.37 8.75 -7.26
C TYR A 129 -3.27 8.32 -8.73
N PRO A 130 -4.24 8.71 -9.58
CA PRO A 130 -4.35 8.19 -10.95
C PRO A 130 -3.18 8.56 -11.87
N ASP A 131 -2.48 9.66 -11.58
CA ASP A 131 -1.38 10.20 -12.38
C ASP A 131 -0.01 10.04 -11.71
N ASP A 132 0.10 9.19 -10.69
CA ASP A 132 1.41 8.90 -10.10
C ASP A 132 2.25 8.03 -11.04
N ALA A 133 3.36 8.59 -11.53
CA ALA A 133 4.21 7.98 -12.53
C ALA A 133 4.75 6.60 -12.08
N PHE A 134 5.17 6.46 -10.83
CA PHE A 134 5.74 5.20 -10.34
C PHE A 134 4.65 4.12 -10.23
N LEU A 135 3.50 4.46 -9.65
CA LEU A 135 2.38 3.52 -9.54
C LEU A 135 1.93 3.05 -10.93
N LEU A 136 1.81 3.96 -11.90
CA LEU A 136 1.46 3.62 -13.28
C LEU A 136 2.51 2.71 -13.94
N SER A 137 3.81 2.97 -13.73
CA SER A 137 4.89 2.14 -14.30
C SER A 137 4.80 0.69 -13.82
N TYR A 138 4.62 0.47 -12.52
CA TYR A 138 4.45 -0.89 -11.98
C TYR A 138 3.12 -1.51 -12.43
N TYR A 139 2.04 -0.74 -12.47
CA TYR A 139 0.73 -1.21 -12.89
C TYR A 139 0.72 -1.67 -14.34
N GLY A 140 1.21 -0.86 -15.28
CA GLY A 140 1.30 -1.22 -16.69
C GLY A 140 2.13 -2.49 -16.92
N CYS A 141 3.23 -2.64 -16.19
CA CYS A 141 4.04 -3.86 -16.24
C CYS A 141 3.26 -5.09 -15.76
N LEU A 142 2.55 -5.02 -14.63
CA LEU A 142 1.81 -6.16 -14.09
C LEU A 142 0.56 -6.48 -14.91
N GLU A 143 -0.11 -5.50 -15.48
CA GLU A 143 -1.20 -5.68 -16.45
C GLU A 143 -0.72 -6.52 -17.66
N ALA A 144 0.39 -6.12 -18.27
CA ALA A 144 0.95 -6.84 -19.41
C ALA A 144 1.42 -8.26 -19.03
N VAL A 145 2.10 -8.41 -17.88
CA VAL A 145 2.71 -9.68 -17.47
C VAL A 145 1.68 -10.68 -16.93
N ILE A 146 0.76 -10.24 -16.06
CA ILE A 146 -0.20 -11.10 -15.37
C ILE A 146 -1.48 -11.25 -16.18
N LEU A 147 -2.10 -10.12 -16.57
CA LEU A 147 -3.41 -10.13 -17.23
C LEU A 147 -3.30 -10.30 -18.76
N LYS A 148 -2.08 -10.26 -19.31
CA LYS A 148 -1.82 -10.36 -20.76
C LYS A 148 -2.47 -9.24 -21.56
N ASN A 149 -2.82 -8.13 -20.91
CA ASN A 149 -3.33 -6.94 -21.56
C ASN A 149 -2.16 -6.10 -22.08
N HIS A 150 -1.48 -6.62 -23.11
CA HIS A 150 -0.19 -6.13 -23.57
C HIS A 150 -0.23 -4.69 -24.07
N ALA A 151 -1.20 -4.35 -24.92
CA ALA A 151 -1.33 -3.02 -25.49
C ALA A 151 -1.54 -1.97 -24.39
N PHE A 152 -2.53 -2.21 -23.52
CA PHE A 152 -2.83 -1.33 -22.39
C PHE A 152 -1.66 -1.21 -21.41
N GLY A 153 -1.01 -2.32 -21.06
CA GLY A 153 0.11 -2.30 -20.13
C GLY A 153 1.32 -1.54 -20.67
N ILE A 154 1.64 -1.69 -21.96
CA ILE A 154 2.71 -0.92 -22.62
C ILE A 154 2.36 0.57 -22.68
N GLU A 155 1.15 0.92 -23.08
CA GLU A 155 0.68 2.32 -23.14
C GLU A 155 0.74 2.97 -21.75
N THR A 156 0.30 2.25 -20.72
CA THR A 156 0.35 2.70 -19.33
C THR A 156 1.79 2.95 -18.87
N CYS A 157 2.73 2.07 -19.23
CA CYS A 157 4.15 2.27 -18.95
C CYS A 157 4.75 3.48 -19.69
N LEU A 158 4.33 3.72 -20.94
CA LEU A 158 4.77 4.90 -21.71
C LEU A 158 4.26 6.20 -21.08
N ARG A 159 2.97 6.23 -20.70
CA ARG A 159 2.37 7.36 -19.98
C ARG A 159 3.09 7.62 -18.66
N ALA A 160 3.50 6.58 -17.94
CA ALA A 160 4.28 6.73 -16.71
C ALA A 160 5.62 7.44 -16.94
N ILE A 161 6.32 7.13 -18.02
CA ILE A 161 7.58 7.80 -18.39
C ILE A 161 7.32 9.26 -18.77
N ASP A 162 6.24 9.54 -19.51
CA ASP A 162 5.86 10.91 -19.87
C ASP A 162 5.54 11.75 -18.63
N LEU A 163 4.76 11.22 -17.69
CA LEU A 163 4.46 11.87 -16.42
C LEU A 163 5.73 12.14 -15.60
N LEU A 164 6.68 11.21 -15.57
CA LEU A 164 7.96 11.42 -14.88
C LEU A 164 8.70 12.64 -15.46
N ASN A 165 8.82 12.71 -16.79
CA ASN A 165 9.48 13.81 -17.50
C ASN A 165 8.86 15.17 -17.17
N ASN A 166 7.54 15.20 -16.98
CA ASN A 166 6.77 16.42 -16.77
C ASN A 166 6.69 16.86 -15.31
N THR A 167 6.91 15.95 -14.35
CA THR A 167 6.72 16.25 -12.91
C THR A 167 8.01 16.61 -12.17
N THR A 168 9.17 16.17 -12.66
CA THR A 168 10.43 16.30 -11.91
C THR A 168 11.55 16.93 -12.76
N PRO A 169 11.68 18.28 -12.76
CA PRO A 169 12.61 18.95 -13.69
C PRO A 169 14.10 18.64 -13.45
N PHE A 170 14.47 18.15 -12.26
CA PHE A 170 15.86 17.83 -11.92
C PHE A 170 15.97 16.53 -11.09
N GLY A 171 16.98 15.71 -11.37
CA GLY A 171 17.27 14.48 -10.60
C GLY A 171 16.40 13.26 -10.94
N GLN A 172 15.52 13.36 -11.93
CA GLN A 172 14.68 12.24 -12.39
C GLN A 172 15.45 11.07 -12.99
N GLU A 173 16.70 11.31 -13.41
CA GLU A 173 17.54 10.33 -14.10
C GLU A 173 17.75 9.05 -13.29
N ILE A 174 17.81 9.19 -11.97
CA ILE A 174 17.98 8.07 -11.02
C ILE A 174 16.79 7.10 -11.07
N PHE A 175 15.61 7.57 -11.51
CA PHE A 175 14.39 6.76 -11.54
C PHE A 175 14.17 6.06 -12.87
N TYR A 176 14.68 6.59 -13.99
CA TYR A 176 14.49 6.02 -15.33
C TYR A 176 14.83 4.53 -15.45
N PRO A 177 15.89 3.98 -14.82
CA PRO A 177 16.18 2.56 -14.90
C PRO A 177 14.98 1.69 -14.50
N THR A 178 14.24 2.07 -13.46
CA THR A 178 13.05 1.33 -13.00
C THR A 178 11.93 1.36 -14.04
N PHE A 179 11.70 2.51 -14.68
CA PHE A 179 10.65 2.65 -15.68
C PHE A 179 10.99 1.87 -16.96
N TYR A 180 12.24 1.94 -17.40
CA TYR A 180 12.72 1.20 -18.56
C TYR A 180 12.78 -0.32 -18.33
N LEU A 181 13.06 -0.76 -17.11
CA LEU A 181 12.92 -2.16 -16.70
C LEU A 181 11.46 -2.63 -16.83
N ASN A 182 10.52 -1.85 -16.31
CA ASN A 182 9.09 -2.20 -16.29
C ASN A 182 8.49 -2.24 -17.70
N ILE A 183 8.77 -1.24 -18.54
CA ILE A 183 8.30 -1.25 -19.94
C ILE A 183 8.97 -2.37 -20.76
N GLY A 184 10.27 -2.64 -20.52
CA GLY A 184 10.95 -3.75 -21.17
C GLY A 184 10.34 -5.10 -20.82
N ARG A 185 9.95 -5.32 -19.55
CA ARG A 185 9.19 -6.52 -19.12
C ARG A 185 7.82 -6.59 -19.79
N ALA A 186 7.12 -5.46 -19.93
CA ALA A 186 5.86 -5.41 -20.65
C ALA A 186 6.03 -5.81 -22.12
N TYR A 187 7.03 -5.26 -22.81
CA TYR A 187 7.37 -5.65 -24.18
C TYR A 187 7.72 -7.13 -24.32
N LEU A 188 8.52 -7.68 -23.39
CA LEU A 188 8.82 -9.12 -23.37
C LEU A 188 7.56 -9.96 -23.23
N SER A 189 6.64 -9.57 -22.34
CA SER A 189 5.38 -10.30 -22.16
C SER A 189 4.53 -10.34 -23.44
N ALA A 190 4.68 -9.32 -24.30
CA ALA A 190 4.01 -9.17 -25.58
C ALA A 190 4.76 -9.83 -26.76
N GLY A 191 5.89 -10.51 -26.51
CA GLY A 191 6.74 -11.08 -27.56
C GLY A 191 7.60 -10.06 -28.34
N LYS A 192 7.57 -8.78 -27.95
CA LYS A 192 8.29 -7.67 -28.58
C LYS A 192 9.74 -7.60 -28.10
N LYS A 193 10.53 -8.60 -28.48
CA LYS A 193 11.90 -8.77 -27.97
C LYS A 193 12.81 -7.60 -28.31
N LYS A 194 12.69 -7.03 -29.52
CA LYS A 194 13.57 -5.93 -29.96
C LYS A 194 13.35 -4.69 -29.10
N GLU A 195 12.10 -4.27 -28.94
CA GLU A 195 11.69 -3.10 -28.16
C GLU A 195 12.00 -3.27 -26.67
N ALA A 196 11.90 -4.50 -26.16
CA ALA A 196 12.34 -4.81 -24.79
C ALA A 196 13.84 -4.55 -24.61
N VAL A 197 14.66 -5.00 -25.55
CA VAL A 197 16.13 -4.80 -25.51
C VAL A 197 16.47 -3.33 -25.61
N GLU A 198 15.86 -2.59 -26.54
CA GLU A 198 16.05 -1.14 -26.66
C GLU A 198 15.68 -0.41 -25.36
N SER A 199 14.58 -0.83 -24.73
CA SER A 199 14.17 -0.29 -23.42
C SER A 199 15.21 -0.58 -22.34
N PHE A 200 15.71 -1.82 -22.25
CA PHE A 200 16.75 -2.19 -21.30
C PHE A 200 18.06 -1.43 -21.54
N GLU A 201 18.50 -1.29 -22.78
CA GLU A 201 19.69 -0.50 -23.12
C GLU A 201 19.53 0.96 -22.71
N LYS A 202 18.35 1.54 -22.93
CA LYS A 202 18.03 2.91 -22.49
C LYS A 202 17.99 3.03 -20.96
N GLY A 203 17.52 2.03 -20.24
CA GLY A 203 17.63 2.01 -18.78
C GLY A 203 19.08 1.96 -18.30
N LEU A 204 19.92 1.15 -18.96
CA LEU A 204 21.35 1.03 -18.63
C LEU A 204 22.18 2.27 -19.01
N SER A 205 21.69 3.17 -19.87
CA SER A 205 22.36 4.44 -20.11
C SER A 205 22.23 5.41 -18.93
N PHE A 206 21.22 5.24 -18.07
CA PHE A 206 21.06 6.02 -16.84
C PHE A 206 21.72 5.35 -15.63
N ASP A 207 21.74 4.02 -15.58
CA ASP A 207 22.41 3.23 -14.55
C ASP A 207 23.03 1.97 -15.17
N SER A 208 24.32 2.05 -15.52
CA SER A 208 25.03 0.97 -16.20
C SER A 208 25.17 -0.31 -15.37
N ASP A 209 25.03 -0.21 -14.05
CA ASP A 209 25.17 -1.32 -13.10
C ASP A 209 23.83 -1.84 -12.59
N ASN A 210 22.71 -1.39 -13.18
CA ASN A 210 21.38 -1.82 -12.78
C ASN A 210 21.22 -3.34 -12.87
N ARG A 211 21.25 -4.02 -11.71
CA ARG A 211 21.31 -5.48 -11.65
C ARG A 211 20.08 -6.14 -12.26
N ASP A 212 18.91 -5.55 -12.09
CA ASP A 212 17.65 -6.12 -12.57
C ASP A 212 17.56 -6.10 -14.09
N ILE A 213 17.89 -4.97 -14.73
CA ILE A 213 17.92 -4.86 -16.20
C ILE A 213 18.94 -5.82 -16.79
N ILE A 214 20.14 -5.86 -16.22
CA ILE A 214 21.18 -6.78 -16.67
C ILE A 214 20.66 -8.23 -16.60
N TRP A 215 19.97 -8.59 -15.51
CA TRP A 215 19.48 -9.95 -15.34
C TRP A 215 18.44 -10.31 -16.42
N GLU A 216 17.55 -9.38 -16.78
CA GLU A 216 16.64 -9.59 -17.91
C GLU A 216 17.39 -9.75 -19.24
N MET A 217 18.42 -8.92 -19.51
CA MET A 217 19.23 -9.05 -20.74
C MET A 217 19.95 -10.41 -20.81
N ILE A 218 20.51 -10.89 -19.70
CA ILE A 218 21.17 -12.20 -19.65
C ILE A 218 20.19 -13.34 -19.97
N LYS A 219 18.96 -13.31 -19.43
CA LYS A 219 17.92 -14.31 -19.76
C LYS A 219 17.60 -14.36 -21.24
N LEU A 220 17.68 -13.23 -21.93
CA LEU A 220 17.42 -13.14 -23.36
C LEU A 220 18.59 -13.66 -24.24
N GLY A 221 19.67 -14.11 -23.61
CA GLY A 221 20.92 -14.51 -24.25
C GLY A 221 21.82 -13.33 -24.61
N ILE A 222 21.48 -12.12 -24.16
CA ILE A 222 22.22 -10.91 -24.51
C ILE A 222 23.35 -10.73 -23.51
N ARG A 223 24.57 -10.75 -24.03
CA ARG A 223 25.78 -10.63 -23.23
C ARG A 223 26.05 -9.15 -22.98
N ARG A 224 26.45 -8.82 -21.74
CA ARG A 224 26.95 -7.48 -21.40
C ARG A 224 28.01 -7.01 -22.41
N LYS A 225 27.98 -5.73 -22.76
CA LYS A 225 29.05 -5.10 -23.56
C LYS A 225 30.40 -5.31 -22.84
N PRO A 226 31.48 -5.57 -23.58
CA PRO A 226 32.79 -5.69 -22.95
C PRO A 226 33.16 -4.37 -22.25
N PRO A 227 33.86 -4.42 -21.09
CA PRO A 227 34.22 -3.22 -20.34
C PRO A 227 34.92 -2.15 -21.18
N ILE A 228 35.77 -2.60 -22.11
CA ILE A 228 36.40 -1.75 -23.12
C ILE A 228 35.83 -2.18 -24.49
N PRO A 229 34.88 -1.41 -25.06
CA PRO A 229 34.22 -1.73 -26.34
C PRO A 229 35.17 -1.90 -27.52
N TYR A 230 36.26 -1.14 -27.52
CA TYR A 230 37.28 -1.15 -28.58
C TYR A 230 38.13 -2.44 -28.58
N LEU A 231 38.17 -3.15 -27.46
CA LEU A 231 38.92 -4.40 -27.35
C LEU A 231 37.98 -5.58 -27.58
N LYS A 232 38.46 -6.60 -28.32
CA LYS A 232 37.74 -7.88 -28.43
C LYS A 232 37.52 -8.47 -27.03
N ARG A 233 36.44 -9.23 -26.84
CA ARG A 233 36.13 -9.85 -25.53
C ARG A 233 37.20 -10.86 -25.08
N SER A 234 37.86 -11.52 -26.03
CA SER A 234 39.00 -12.41 -25.77
C SER A 234 40.25 -11.67 -25.31
N ASN A 235 40.28 -10.34 -25.41
CA ASN A 235 41.40 -9.55 -24.94
C ASN A 235 41.57 -9.77 -23.42
N PRO A 236 42.80 -10.09 -22.94
CA PRO A 236 43.07 -10.28 -21.53
C PRO A 236 42.53 -9.15 -20.65
N ILE A 237 42.67 -7.89 -21.07
CA ILE A 237 42.20 -6.71 -20.32
C ILE A 237 40.68 -6.82 -20.07
N ASN A 238 39.89 -7.08 -21.11
CA ASN A 238 38.45 -7.26 -20.99
C ASN A 238 38.08 -8.48 -20.13
N LYS A 239 38.86 -9.56 -20.20
CA LYS A 239 38.66 -10.76 -19.37
C LYS A 239 38.91 -10.47 -17.89
N TYR A 240 40.03 -9.83 -17.55
CA TYR A 240 40.41 -9.51 -16.17
C TYR A 240 39.47 -8.46 -15.55
N ILE A 241 39.16 -7.38 -16.27
CA ILE A 241 38.19 -6.37 -15.79
C ILE A 241 36.82 -7.02 -15.57
N GLY A 242 36.36 -7.87 -16.50
CA GLY A 242 35.11 -8.61 -16.34
C GLY A 242 35.08 -9.51 -15.10
N MET A 243 36.19 -10.21 -14.82
CA MET A 243 36.31 -11.05 -13.62
C MET A 243 36.31 -10.24 -12.31
N ILE A 244 36.99 -9.08 -12.30
CA ILE A 244 37.04 -8.19 -11.15
C ILE A 244 35.65 -7.58 -10.88
N LEU A 245 34.99 -7.04 -11.90
CA LEU A 245 33.63 -6.47 -11.81
C LEU A 245 32.62 -7.52 -11.31
N HIS A 246 32.72 -8.76 -11.79
CA HIS A 246 31.88 -9.85 -11.31
C HIS A 246 32.09 -10.13 -9.81
N LYS A 247 33.35 -10.19 -9.35
CA LYS A 247 33.67 -10.41 -7.93
C LYS A 247 33.11 -9.31 -7.03
N ILE A 248 33.23 -8.04 -7.44
CA ILE A 248 32.74 -6.89 -6.67
C ILE A 248 31.21 -6.91 -6.59
N THR A 249 30.54 -7.09 -7.73
CA THR A 249 29.06 -7.12 -7.79
C THR A 249 28.46 -8.35 -7.09
N SER A 250 29.18 -9.47 -7.00
CA SER A 250 28.74 -10.67 -6.28
C SER A 250 28.88 -10.57 -4.74
N LYS A 251 29.77 -9.72 -4.23
CA LYS A 251 30.03 -9.53 -2.79
C LYS A 251 29.13 -8.50 -2.11
N SER A 252 28.41 -7.67 -2.88
CA SER A 252 27.40 -6.73 -2.38
C SER A 252 26.00 -7.37 -2.22
N LYS A 253 25.97 -8.65 -1.81
CA LYS A 253 24.75 -9.42 -1.55
C LYS A 253 24.58 -9.68 -0.08
#